data_AF-A0A0F9CHH4-F1
#
_entry.id   AF-A0A0F9CHH4-F1
#
_cell.length_a   1.000
_cell.length_b   1.000
_cell.length_c   1.000
_cell.angle_alpha   90.00
_cell.angle_beta   90.00
_cell.angle_gamma   90.00
#
_symmetry.space_group_name_H-M   'P 1'
#
loop_
_entity.id
_entity.type
_entity.pdbx_description
1 polymer ?
#
loop_
_entity_poly.entity_id
_entity_poly.type
_entity_poly.pdbx_seq_one_letter_code
_entity_poly.pdbx_strand_id
1 'polypeptide(L)'
;MNKEIPLSSYFHFDRALCSGCLKCVKICPTKAIRLRHNHALQIVDHCIGCWECVRVCPTGAISAATSELKSLKKDKVSVVLVRPTLYAQFPTAMPADVLLGLRQIGFQHAMDMLDYIEIFQCATEAFIMRNRDTRQAPWPLISPYCPAVIHLIAVRFPSLLDHVLPIMRPVELMAREVKQGIVKEKGVKEEDVVLYHITPNRCSHPLVSSHVDKVLGINDVYAQLAQKIEQIYKADQIPVSWNTSDSFSVGNSLRWAVSGEEIASIDIDRSLAVSGLREVISYLEKIEMGLFSDVEYIEFRSCSEGCIGGAFTAIDKYVAKSAIQKVIRKFNPKRRLPREKILRLYEKGRFTSEINPSKLAGLFETPNESLSIESLQEIDMLLERINGKDCGACGAPDCRTFAEDVVRGRASQKDCFLIGARGKS
;
A
#
# COMPACT_ATOMS: atom_id res chain seq x y z
N MET A 1 -10.70 -8.20 -24.71
CA MET A 1 -9.28 -8.65 -24.66
C MET A 1 -8.87 -8.72 -23.19
N ASN A 2 -8.80 -9.92 -22.63
CA ASN A 2 -8.37 -10.16 -21.25
C ASN A 2 -6.93 -9.66 -21.08
N LYS A 3 -6.73 -8.54 -20.39
CA LYS A 3 -5.40 -8.17 -19.91
C LYS A 3 -5.15 -8.99 -18.65
N GLU A 4 -4.58 -10.19 -18.82
CA GLU A 4 -3.93 -10.88 -17.70
C GLU A 4 -2.95 -9.90 -17.06
N ILE A 5 -3.12 -9.64 -15.77
CA ILE A 5 -2.16 -8.83 -15.00
C ILE A 5 -0.89 -9.69 -14.93
N PRO A 6 0.22 -9.29 -15.57
CA PRO A 6 1.41 -10.12 -15.52
C PRO A 6 1.87 -10.21 -14.07
N LEU A 7 2.16 -11.43 -13.61
CA LEU A 7 2.64 -11.75 -12.24
C LEU A 7 3.72 -10.77 -11.75
N SER A 8 4.58 -10.32 -12.69
CA SER A 8 5.67 -9.37 -12.49
C SER A 8 5.26 -7.97 -12.00
N SER A 9 3.96 -7.63 -12.05
CA SER A 9 3.49 -6.31 -11.63
C SER A 9 3.53 -6.12 -10.13
N TYR A 10 3.38 -7.19 -9.36
CA TYR A 10 3.44 -7.15 -7.91
C TYR A 10 4.65 -7.90 -7.38
N PHE A 11 4.84 -9.19 -7.64
CA PHE A 11 5.92 -9.98 -7.02
C PHE A 11 6.71 -10.81 -8.05
N HIS A 12 7.91 -11.23 -7.66
CA HIS A 12 8.66 -12.26 -8.37
C HIS A 12 8.39 -13.63 -7.75
N PHE A 13 8.24 -14.65 -8.59
CA PHE A 13 8.08 -16.03 -8.14
C PHE A 13 9.21 -16.88 -8.70
N ASP A 14 10.00 -17.48 -7.81
CA ASP A 14 11.03 -18.45 -8.15
C ASP A 14 10.50 -19.87 -7.89
N ARG A 15 10.22 -20.57 -9.00
CA ARG A 15 9.69 -21.92 -8.97
C ARG A 15 10.67 -22.93 -8.37
N ALA A 16 11.98 -22.72 -8.52
CA ALA A 16 13.00 -23.63 -8.01
C ALA A 16 13.08 -23.61 -6.48
N LEU A 17 12.76 -22.47 -5.86
CA LEU A 17 12.71 -22.32 -4.40
C LEU A 17 11.37 -22.77 -3.79
N CYS A 18 10.34 -23.03 -4.60
CA CYS A 18 9.01 -23.37 -4.08
C CYS A 18 8.97 -24.80 -3.53
N SER A 19 8.51 -24.96 -2.28
CA SER A 19 8.32 -26.27 -1.63
C SER A 19 6.89 -26.81 -1.72
N GLY A 20 5.96 -26.10 -2.37
CA GLY A 20 4.58 -26.55 -2.48
C GLY A 20 3.74 -26.43 -1.20
N CYS A 21 4.19 -25.71 -0.17
CA CYS A 21 3.54 -25.70 1.15
C CYS A 21 2.18 -24.97 1.27
N LEU A 22 1.70 -24.33 0.19
CA LEU A 22 0.38 -23.65 0.09
C LEU A 22 0.10 -22.50 1.07
N LYS A 23 1.05 -22.08 1.92
CA LYS A 23 0.83 -20.97 2.87
C LYS A 23 0.41 -19.67 2.18
N CYS A 24 1.03 -19.35 1.03
CA CYS A 24 0.70 -18.17 0.23
C CYS A 24 -0.72 -18.22 -0.35
N VAL A 25 -1.20 -19.41 -0.73
CA VAL A 25 -2.57 -19.63 -1.21
C VAL A 25 -3.56 -19.37 -0.08
N LYS A 26 -3.34 -19.96 1.09
CA LYS A 26 -4.26 -19.86 2.24
C LYS A 26 -4.33 -18.48 2.87
N ILE A 27 -3.23 -17.71 2.85
CA ILE A 27 -3.20 -16.38 3.47
C ILE A 27 -3.82 -15.29 2.59
N CYS A 28 -4.02 -15.56 1.29
CA CYS A 28 -4.44 -14.52 0.35
C CYS A 28 -5.88 -14.05 0.64
N PRO A 29 -6.09 -12.77 1.01
CA PRO A 29 -7.38 -12.24 1.45
C PRO A 29 -8.44 -12.19 0.33
N THR A 30 -7.98 -11.97 -0.90
CA THR A 30 -8.81 -11.94 -2.10
C THR A 30 -8.81 -13.27 -2.82
N LYS A 31 -8.22 -14.30 -2.20
CA LYS A 31 -8.12 -15.64 -2.77
C LYS A 31 -7.54 -15.61 -4.17
N ALA A 32 -6.59 -14.72 -4.44
CA ALA A 32 -6.08 -14.46 -5.78
C ALA A 32 -4.93 -15.38 -6.23
N ILE A 33 -4.50 -16.33 -5.40
CA ILE A 33 -3.35 -17.20 -5.70
C ILE A 33 -3.85 -18.62 -5.90
N ARG A 34 -3.39 -19.28 -6.97
CA ARG A 34 -3.48 -20.73 -7.17
C ARG A 34 -2.07 -21.30 -7.25
N LEU A 35 -1.85 -22.47 -6.66
CA LEU A 35 -0.61 -23.22 -6.85
C LEU A 35 -0.92 -24.55 -7.51
N ARG A 36 -0.84 -24.60 -8.85
CA ARG A 36 -1.18 -25.79 -9.62
C ARG A 36 0.00 -26.76 -9.70
N HIS A 37 -0.27 -27.93 -10.27
CA HIS A 37 0.69 -29.01 -10.49
C HIS A 37 2.06 -28.46 -10.87
N ASN A 38 3.11 -29.08 -10.30
CA ASN A 38 4.49 -28.77 -10.62
C ASN A 38 4.98 -27.39 -10.10
N HIS A 39 4.39 -26.85 -9.03
CA HIS A 39 4.71 -25.51 -8.48
C HIS A 39 4.42 -24.34 -9.44
N ALA A 40 3.41 -24.47 -10.30
CA ALA A 40 2.97 -23.37 -11.13
C ALA A 40 2.11 -22.41 -10.31
N LEU A 41 2.71 -21.33 -9.80
CA LEU A 41 1.98 -20.27 -9.12
C LEU A 41 1.29 -19.39 -10.17
N GLN A 42 -0.02 -19.28 -10.06
CA GLN A 42 -0.85 -18.41 -10.89
C GLN A 42 -1.51 -17.37 -9.98
N ILE A 43 -1.46 -16.10 -10.39
CA ILE A 43 -2.35 -15.09 -9.84
C ILE A 43 -3.59 -15.11 -10.71
N VAL A 44 -4.69 -15.51 -10.11
CA VAL A 44 -6.00 -15.51 -10.73
C VAL A 44 -6.81 -14.49 -9.95
N ASP A 45 -7.58 -13.64 -10.62
CA ASP A 45 -8.38 -12.60 -9.96
C ASP A 45 -7.54 -11.41 -9.40
N HIS A 46 -8.15 -10.59 -8.54
CA HIS A 46 -7.65 -9.25 -8.21
C HIS A 46 -6.66 -9.25 -7.03
N CYS A 47 -5.37 -9.44 -7.32
CA CYS A 47 -4.31 -9.20 -6.34
C CYS A 47 -4.28 -7.72 -5.93
N ILE A 48 -4.47 -7.44 -4.64
CA ILE A 48 -4.45 -6.08 -4.09
C ILE A 48 -3.05 -5.59 -3.69
N GLY A 49 -2.02 -6.41 -3.92
CA GLY A 49 -0.64 -6.09 -3.51
C GLY A 49 -0.48 -5.91 -2.01
N CYS A 50 -1.12 -6.76 -1.18
CA CYS A 50 -1.01 -6.69 0.29
C CYS A 50 0.23 -7.37 0.87
N TRP A 51 0.89 -8.23 0.08
CA TRP A 51 2.19 -8.87 0.39
C TRP A 51 2.19 -9.92 1.51
N GLU A 52 1.04 -10.33 2.00
CA GLU A 52 0.96 -11.43 2.98
C GLU A 52 1.57 -12.74 2.46
N CYS A 53 1.48 -12.98 1.15
CA CYS A 53 2.10 -14.15 0.50
C CYS A 53 3.64 -14.16 0.62
N VAL A 54 4.30 -13.01 0.54
CA VAL A 54 5.76 -12.89 0.72
C VAL A 54 6.14 -13.18 2.16
N ARG A 55 5.40 -12.63 3.13
CA ARG A 55 5.69 -12.80 4.56
C ARG A 55 5.64 -14.26 5.01
N VAL A 56 4.68 -15.03 4.52
CA VAL A 56 4.47 -16.42 4.98
C VAL A 56 5.31 -17.44 4.22
N CYS A 57 6.03 -17.03 3.16
CA CYS A 57 6.82 -17.93 2.34
C CYS A 57 8.12 -18.34 3.06
N PRO A 58 8.26 -19.60 3.50
CA PRO A 58 9.43 -20.00 4.29
C PRO A 58 10.70 -20.15 3.46
N THR A 59 10.58 -20.34 2.15
CA THR A 59 11.70 -20.58 1.23
C THR A 59 12.12 -19.35 0.44
N GLY A 60 11.42 -18.22 0.61
CA GLY A 60 11.66 -17.01 -0.20
C GLY A 60 11.28 -17.16 -1.67
N ALA A 61 10.49 -18.18 -2.04
CA ALA A 61 10.04 -18.42 -3.41
C ALA A 61 9.16 -17.29 -3.98
N ILE A 62 8.57 -16.45 -3.11
CA ILE A 62 7.84 -15.25 -3.50
C ILE A 62 8.60 -14.05 -2.92
N SER A 63 9.02 -13.13 -3.77
CA SER A 63 9.77 -11.93 -3.38
C SER A 63 9.19 -10.67 -4.01
N ALA A 64 9.61 -9.51 -3.50
CA ALA A 64 9.12 -8.22 -3.96
C ALA A 64 9.53 -7.94 -5.42
N ALA A 65 8.61 -7.51 -6.28
CA ALA A 65 8.99 -6.84 -7.53
C ALA A 65 9.30 -5.37 -7.25
N THR A 66 10.39 -5.15 -6.53
CA THR A 66 11.00 -3.83 -6.35
C THR A 66 12.08 -3.61 -7.39
N SER A 67 12.45 -2.35 -7.62
CA SER A 67 13.65 -2.06 -8.39
C SER A 67 14.86 -2.23 -7.48
N GLU A 68 15.85 -3.02 -7.91
CA GLU A 68 17.17 -2.94 -7.31
C GLU A 68 17.69 -1.50 -7.41
N LEU A 69 18.34 -1.02 -6.36
CA LEU A 69 19.07 0.24 -6.40
C LEU A 69 20.34 0.06 -7.26
N LYS A 70 20.15 0.02 -8.58
CA LYS A 70 21.25 0.10 -9.55
C LYS A 70 21.88 1.49 -9.50
N SER A 71 23.10 1.60 -10.00
CA SER A 71 23.82 2.88 -10.08
C SER A 71 22.91 3.98 -10.64
N LEU A 72 22.81 5.08 -9.88
CA LEU A 72 22.02 6.22 -10.29
C LEU A 72 22.65 6.82 -11.55
N LYS A 73 21.83 7.05 -12.57
CA LYS A 73 22.25 7.64 -13.84
C LYS A 73 22.73 9.08 -13.60
N LYS A 74 23.98 9.36 -13.96
CA LYS A 74 24.59 10.69 -13.73
C LYS A 74 24.01 11.78 -14.64
N ASP A 75 23.45 11.39 -15.78
CA ASP A 75 22.81 12.26 -16.78
C ASP A 75 21.36 12.66 -16.41
N LYS A 76 20.81 12.11 -15.33
CA LYS A 76 19.42 12.35 -14.90
C LYS A 76 19.37 13.02 -13.53
N VAL A 77 18.33 13.80 -13.28
CA VAL A 77 18.04 14.38 -11.96
C VAL A 77 17.34 13.33 -11.11
N SER A 78 18.08 12.72 -10.18
CA SER A 78 17.57 11.68 -9.28
C SER A 78 16.96 12.29 -8.02
N VAL A 79 15.67 12.03 -7.80
CA VAL A 79 14.94 12.55 -6.65
C VAL A 79 14.32 11.40 -5.90
N VAL A 80 14.55 11.31 -4.60
CA VAL A 80 13.93 10.28 -3.76
C VAL A 80 12.89 10.89 -2.83
N LEU A 81 11.70 10.32 -2.86
CA LEU A 81 10.56 10.66 -2.02
C LEU A 81 10.51 9.70 -0.82
N VAL A 82 10.50 10.26 0.38
CA VAL A 82 10.66 9.52 1.64
C VAL A 82 9.42 9.65 2.51
N ARG A 83 8.94 8.51 3.02
CA ARG A 83 7.85 8.47 4.01
C ARG A 83 8.39 8.41 5.44
N PRO A 84 7.59 8.87 6.45
CA PRO A 84 7.99 8.78 7.87
C PRO A 84 8.34 7.36 8.32
N THR A 85 7.76 6.34 7.68
CA THR A 85 8.08 4.93 7.93
C THR A 85 9.56 4.61 7.77
N LEU A 86 10.28 5.27 6.85
CA LEU A 86 11.71 5.04 6.67
C LEU A 86 12.50 5.44 7.91
N TYR A 87 12.16 6.57 8.54
CA TYR A 87 12.83 7.03 9.76
C TYR A 87 12.67 6.05 10.92
N ALA A 88 11.50 5.42 11.01
CA ALA A 88 11.24 4.40 12.02
C ALA A 88 12.16 3.16 11.89
N GLN A 89 12.79 2.94 10.73
CA GLN A 89 13.67 1.80 10.50
C GLN A 89 15.09 1.99 11.04
N PHE A 90 15.46 3.20 11.47
CA PHE A 90 16.80 3.51 11.97
C PHE A 90 16.73 4.04 13.41
N PRO A 91 16.66 3.16 14.43
CA PRO A 91 16.40 3.55 15.82
C PRO A 91 17.41 4.52 16.45
N THR A 92 18.63 4.55 15.92
CA THR A 92 19.71 5.41 16.38
C THR A 92 19.85 6.70 15.56
N ALA A 93 19.17 6.80 14.42
CA ALA A 93 19.33 7.89 13.48
C ALA A 93 18.26 8.97 13.65
N MET A 94 18.62 10.23 13.43
CA MET A 94 17.63 11.28 13.22
C MET A 94 17.15 11.25 11.77
N PRO A 95 15.91 11.72 11.51
CA PRO A 95 15.38 11.81 10.15
C PRO A 95 16.29 12.56 9.17
N ALA A 96 16.98 13.60 9.65
CA ALA A 96 17.96 14.33 8.84
C ALA A 96 19.18 13.48 8.45
N ASP A 97 19.68 12.63 9.34
CA ASP A 97 20.79 11.70 9.05
C ASP A 97 20.38 10.71 7.95
N VAL A 98 19.11 10.27 7.98
CA VAL A 98 18.54 9.40 6.95
C VAL A 98 18.49 10.12 5.60
N LEU A 99 18.04 11.38 5.56
CA LEU A 99 18.02 12.18 4.32
C LEU A 99 19.44 12.43 3.78
N LEU A 100 20.38 12.79 4.66
CA LEU A 100 21.78 12.99 4.30
C LEU A 100 22.43 11.69 3.79
N GLY A 101 22.13 10.56 4.41
CA GLY A 101 22.59 9.24 3.97
C GLY A 101 22.11 8.92 2.55
N LEU A 102 20.86 9.23 2.19
CA LEU A 102 20.35 9.08 0.83
C LEU A 102 21.08 9.97 -0.18
N ARG A 103 21.47 11.19 0.22
CA ARG A 103 22.30 12.07 -0.63
C ARG A 103 23.69 11.48 -0.84
N GLN A 104 24.30 10.91 0.21
CA GLN A 104 25.60 10.23 0.12
C GLN A 104 25.57 8.90 -0.66
N ILE A 105 24.40 8.28 -0.81
CA ILE A 105 24.18 7.17 -1.76
C ILE A 105 24.25 7.65 -3.21
N GLY A 106 23.90 8.92 -3.47
CA GLY A 106 24.03 9.56 -4.78
C GLY A 106 22.73 10.21 -5.29
N PHE A 107 21.64 10.24 -4.50
CA PHE A 107 20.44 10.98 -4.90
C PHE A 107 20.73 12.47 -4.95
N GLN A 108 20.33 13.14 -6.05
CA GLN A 108 20.50 14.60 -6.18
C GLN A 108 19.55 15.37 -5.29
N HIS A 109 18.43 14.79 -4.89
CA HIS A 109 17.46 15.37 -3.97
C HIS A 109 16.83 14.27 -3.11
N ALA A 110 16.72 14.49 -1.81
CA ALA A 110 16.04 13.58 -0.89
C ALA A 110 14.96 14.38 -0.15
N MET A 111 13.70 14.15 -0.50
CA MET A 111 12.56 14.95 -0.03
C MET A 111 11.66 14.11 0.88
N ASP A 112 11.31 14.66 2.04
CA ASP A 112 10.36 14.05 2.94
C ASP A 112 8.91 14.42 2.59
N MET A 113 8.00 13.49 2.88
CA MET A 113 6.57 13.64 2.57
C MET A 113 5.79 14.36 3.68
N LEU A 114 6.44 14.87 4.74
CA LEU A 114 5.73 15.29 5.94
C LEU A 114 4.84 16.52 5.70
N ASP A 115 5.30 17.46 4.87
CA ASP A 115 4.50 18.61 4.42
C ASP A 115 3.24 18.17 3.65
N TYR A 116 3.39 17.21 2.73
CA TYR A 116 2.29 16.69 1.92
C TYR A 116 1.26 15.90 2.74
N ILE A 117 1.71 15.23 3.80
CA ILE A 117 0.83 14.59 4.78
C ILE A 117 0.05 15.64 5.58
N GLU A 118 0.69 16.75 5.96
CA GLU A 118 0.02 17.82 6.68
C GLU A 118 -1.00 18.57 5.80
N ILE A 119 -0.68 18.75 4.51
CA ILE A 119 -1.63 19.26 3.51
C ILE A 119 -2.85 18.33 3.41
N PHE A 120 -2.61 17.02 3.33
CA PHE A 120 -3.67 16.02 3.29
C PHE A 120 -4.55 16.07 4.54
N GLN A 121 -3.96 16.17 5.75
CA GLN A 121 -4.70 16.37 7.00
C GLN A 121 -5.66 17.55 6.91
N CYS A 122 -5.14 18.74 6.57
CA CYS A 122 -5.97 19.95 6.49
C CYS A 122 -7.07 19.85 5.42
N ALA A 123 -6.79 19.20 4.28
CA ALA A 123 -7.79 18.98 3.25
C ALA A 123 -8.88 17.99 3.70
N THR A 124 -8.51 16.94 4.43
CA THR A 124 -9.46 15.99 5.04
C THR A 124 -10.37 16.67 6.05
N GLU A 125 -9.81 17.49 6.95
CA GLU A 125 -10.61 18.29 7.90
C GLU A 125 -11.59 19.21 7.18
N ALA A 126 -11.10 19.94 6.17
CA ALA A 126 -11.94 20.85 5.42
C ALA A 126 -13.10 20.13 4.73
N PHE A 127 -12.85 18.94 4.16
CA PHE A 127 -13.89 18.12 3.54
C PHE A 127 -14.92 17.67 4.57
N ILE A 128 -14.48 17.10 5.70
CA ILE A 128 -15.37 16.59 6.74
C ILE A 128 -16.21 17.71 7.35
N MET A 129 -15.58 18.81 7.78
CA MET A 129 -16.29 19.95 8.38
C MET A 129 -17.37 20.52 7.45
N ARG A 130 -17.11 20.58 6.14
CA ARG A 130 -18.08 21.12 5.15
C ARG A 130 -19.26 20.18 4.88
N ASN A 131 -19.08 18.89 5.08
CA ASN A 131 -20.10 17.87 4.78
C ASN A 131 -20.81 17.34 6.04
N ARG A 132 -20.29 17.65 7.23
CA ARG A 132 -20.81 17.18 8.53
C ARG A 132 -22.30 17.51 8.71
N ASP A 133 -22.68 18.75 8.42
CA ASP A 133 -24.06 19.23 8.67
C ASP A 133 -25.03 18.83 7.55
N THR A 134 -24.54 18.71 6.32
CA THR A 134 -25.41 18.38 5.18
C THR A 134 -25.85 16.92 5.19
N ARG A 135 -25.10 16.03 5.86
CA ARG A 135 -25.27 14.56 5.85
C ARG A 135 -25.38 13.95 4.44
N GLN A 136 -24.93 14.68 3.42
CA GLN A 136 -24.97 14.23 2.03
C GLN A 136 -23.78 13.33 1.69
N ALA A 137 -22.70 13.37 2.48
CA ALA A 137 -21.56 12.49 2.31
C ALA A 137 -21.90 11.05 2.77
N PRO A 138 -21.32 10.03 2.10
CA PRO A 138 -21.47 8.63 2.47
C PRO A 138 -20.62 8.31 3.72
N TRP A 139 -21.22 8.52 4.88
CA TRP A 139 -20.57 8.25 6.18
C TRP A 139 -20.56 6.74 6.50
N PRO A 140 -19.49 6.20 7.08
CA PRO A 140 -18.23 6.87 7.44
C PRO A 140 -17.31 7.09 6.23
N LEU A 141 -16.50 8.16 6.24
CA LEU A 141 -15.47 8.37 5.21
C LEU A 141 -14.24 7.52 5.48
N ILE A 142 -13.66 6.94 4.43
CA ILE A 142 -12.51 6.05 4.48
C ILE A 142 -11.27 6.75 3.93
N SER A 143 -10.17 6.68 4.69
CA SER A 143 -8.88 7.22 4.27
C SER A 143 -8.34 6.58 2.98
N PRO A 144 -8.01 7.34 1.92
CA PRO A 144 -7.37 6.85 0.70
C PRO A 144 -5.89 6.55 0.87
N TYR A 145 -5.29 6.82 2.04
CA TYR A 145 -3.84 6.76 2.21
C TYR A 145 -3.26 5.36 1.99
N CYS A 146 -4.00 4.27 2.26
CA CYS A 146 -3.52 2.90 2.02
C CYS A 146 -3.98 2.34 0.66
N PRO A 147 -3.09 2.23 -0.36
CA PRO A 147 -3.49 1.74 -1.69
C PRO A 147 -4.12 0.35 -1.68
N ALA A 148 -3.60 -0.56 -0.85
CA ALA A 148 -4.11 -1.94 -0.77
C ALA A 148 -5.55 -1.99 -0.24
N VAL A 149 -5.94 -1.06 0.64
CA VAL A 149 -7.33 -0.96 1.13
C VAL A 149 -8.23 -0.46 0.02
N ILE A 150 -7.80 0.56 -0.74
CA ILE A 150 -8.61 1.08 -1.86
C ILE A 150 -8.80 0.03 -2.95
N HIS A 151 -7.77 -0.76 -3.25
CA HIS A 151 -7.92 -1.90 -4.17
C HIS A 151 -8.83 -2.98 -3.60
N LEU A 152 -8.75 -3.27 -2.29
CA LEU A 152 -9.66 -4.22 -1.64
C LEU A 152 -11.12 -3.76 -1.74
N ILE A 153 -11.38 -2.47 -1.49
CA ILE A 153 -12.72 -1.88 -1.64
C ILE A 153 -13.20 -2.01 -3.08
N ALA A 154 -12.40 -1.58 -4.06
CA ALA A 154 -12.78 -1.65 -5.47
C ALA A 154 -13.11 -3.07 -5.95
N VAL A 155 -12.45 -4.08 -5.38
CA VAL A 155 -12.59 -5.48 -5.80
C VAL A 155 -13.70 -6.20 -5.06
N ARG A 156 -13.80 -6.02 -3.74
CA ARG A 156 -14.62 -6.86 -2.87
C ARG A 156 -15.79 -6.10 -2.22
N PHE A 157 -15.67 -4.80 -2.08
CA PHE A 157 -16.66 -3.93 -1.43
C PHE A 157 -17.00 -2.73 -2.33
N PRO A 158 -17.38 -2.94 -3.62
CA PRO A 158 -17.56 -1.84 -4.57
C PRO A 158 -18.67 -0.87 -4.15
N SER A 159 -19.64 -1.32 -3.35
CA SER A 159 -20.67 -0.50 -2.69
C SER A 159 -20.08 0.61 -1.79
N LEU A 160 -18.88 0.39 -1.24
CA LEU A 160 -18.19 1.31 -0.34
C LEU A 160 -17.24 2.26 -1.09
N LEU A 161 -17.20 2.24 -2.42
CA LEU A 161 -16.31 3.12 -3.19
C LEU A 161 -16.61 4.60 -2.94
N ASP A 162 -17.88 4.97 -2.76
CA ASP A 162 -18.27 6.35 -2.49
C ASP A 162 -17.82 6.82 -1.10
N HIS A 163 -17.61 5.90 -0.16
CA HIS A 163 -17.08 6.21 1.18
C HIS A 163 -15.61 6.63 1.12
N VAL A 164 -14.87 6.35 0.05
CA VAL A 164 -13.45 6.73 -0.06
C VAL A 164 -13.32 8.24 -0.18
N LEU A 165 -12.61 8.86 0.77
CA LEU A 165 -12.44 10.31 0.80
C LEU A 165 -11.81 10.81 -0.52
N PRO A 166 -12.43 11.79 -1.22
CA PRO A 166 -12.02 12.22 -2.56
C PRO A 166 -10.84 13.21 -2.55
N ILE A 167 -9.86 12.99 -1.66
CA ILE A 167 -8.64 13.79 -1.56
C ILE A 167 -7.46 12.98 -2.11
N MET A 168 -6.67 13.59 -2.99
CA MET A 168 -5.47 13.02 -3.58
C MET A 168 -4.49 12.56 -2.50
N ARG A 169 -3.86 11.40 -2.72
CA ARG A 169 -2.96 10.82 -1.72
C ARG A 169 -1.66 11.63 -1.61
N PRO A 170 -1.03 11.70 -0.42
CA PRO A 170 0.20 12.48 -0.23
C PRO A 170 1.33 12.13 -1.21
N VAL A 171 1.50 10.85 -1.54
CA VAL A 171 2.54 10.41 -2.50
C VAL A 171 2.28 10.91 -3.92
N GLU A 172 1.02 10.94 -4.36
CA GLU A 172 0.64 11.41 -5.70
C GLU A 172 0.81 12.91 -5.80
N LEU A 173 0.32 13.63 -4.79
CA LEU A 173 0.46 15.08 -4.69
C LEU A 173 1.94 15.47 -4.69
N MET A 174 2.75 14.80 -3.85
CA MET A 174 4.19 15.03 -3.77
C MET A 174 4.88 14.74 -5.10
N ALA A 175 4.61 13.59 -5.73
CA ALA A 175 5.26 13.24 -6.98
C ALA A 175 4.94 14.26 -8.09
N ARG A 176 3.67 14.67 -8.21
CA ARG A 176 3.26 15.70 -9.18
C ARG A 176 3.96 17.03 -8.93
N GLU A 177 3.91 17.54 -7.71
CA GLU A 177 4.43 18.87 -7.39
C GLU A 177 5.96 18.94 -7.41
N VAL A 178 6.65 17.90 -6.92
CA VAL A 178 8.11 17.82 -6.94
C VAL A 178 8.63 17.71 -8.37
N LYS A 179 8.01 16.89 -9.23
CA LYS A 179 8.44 16.76 -10.64
C LYS A 179 8.30 18.10 -11.37
N GLN A 180 7.14 18.74 -11.26
CA GLN A 180 6.87 20.05 -11.87
C GLN A 180 7.80 21.14 -11.32
N GLY A 181 8.04 21.14 -10.01
CA GLY A 181 8.93 22.10 -9.35
C GLY A 181 10.37 22.00 -9.87
N ILE A 182 10.92 20.79 -9.95
CA ILE A 182 12.29 20.56 -10.41
C ILE A 182 12.46 20.86 -11.90
N VAL A 183 11.49 20.47 -12.73
CA VAL A 183 11.47 20.81 -14.16
C VAL A 183 11.54 22.32 -14.35
N LYS A 184 10.73 23.07 -13.59
CA LYS A 184 10.70 24.54 -13.67
C LYS A 184 11.97 25.19 -13.13
N GLU A 185 12.48 24.73 -11.99
CA GLU A 185 13.67 25.30 -11.32
C GLU A 185 14.95 25.06 -12.14
N LYS A 186 15.14 23.84 -12.65
CA LYS A 186 16.36 23.46 -13.38
C LYS A 186 16.28 23.68 -14.88
N GLY A 187 15.09 23.97 -15.44
CA GLY A 187 14.88 24.10 -16.88
C GLY A 187 15.18 22.81 -17.67
N VAL A 188 15.02 21.64 -17.03
CA VAL A 188 15.26 20.32 -17.64
C VAL A 188 13.96 19.73 -18.19
N LYS A 189 14.05 18.76 -19.10
CA LYS A 189 12.85 18.06 -19.57
C LYS A 189 12.31 17.13 -18.49
N GLU A 190 11.01 16.86 -18.53
CA GLU A 190 10.36 15.96 -17.56
C GLU A 190 10.96 14.53 -17.59
N GLU A 191 11.35 14.05 -18.77
CA GLU A 191 12.03 12.76 -18.98
C GLU A 191 13.45 12.69 -18.37
N ASP A 192 14.02 13.84 -17.99
CA ASP A 192 15.31 13.93 -17.34
C ASP A 192 15.21 13.86 -15.81
N VAL A 193 14.01 14.01 -15.26
CA VAL A 193 13.74 13.88 -13.83
C VAL A 193 13.23 12.48 -13.54
N VAL A 194 13.97 11.74 -12.71
CA VAL A 194 13.59 10.39 -12.29
C VAL A 194 13.20 10.42 -10.81
N LEU A 195 11.91 10.21 -10.55
CA LEU A 195 11.34 10.12 -9.22
C LEU A 195 11.40 8.69 -8.69
N TYR A 196 12.09 8.52 -7.57
CA TYR A 196 12.17 7.30 -6.80
C TYR A 196 11.29 7.41 -5.56
N HIS A 197 10.50 6.39 -5.25
CA HIS A 197 9.72 6.32 -4.01
C HIS A 197 10.22 5.16 -3.14
N ILE A 198 10.71 5.48 -1.94
CA ILE A 198 11.04 4.45 -0.95
C ILE A 198 9.76 4.05 -0.21
N THR A 199 9.46 2.76 -0.19
CA THR A 199 8.20 2.22 0.30
C THR A 199 8.34 1.03 1.25
N PRO A 200 7.54 0.96 2.34
CA PRO A 200 7.39 -0.24 3.15
C PRO A 200 6.58 -1.36 2.46
N ASN A 201 5.91 -1.06 1.35
CA ASN A 201 5.10 -2.01 0.57
C ASN A 201 4.81 -1.50 -0.85
N ARG A 202 4.93 -2.33 -1.88
CA ARG A 202 4.52 -1.92 -3.24
C ARG A 202 3.05 -2.27 -3.46
N CYS A 203 2.16 -1.43 -2.90
CA CYS A 203 0.71 -1.62 -3.01
C CYS A 203 0.08 -0.86 -4.18
N SER A 204 0.76 0.14 -4.73
CA SER A 204 0.23 0.94 -5.84
C SER A 204 0.41 0.21 -7.16
N HIS A 205 -0.69 0.01 -7.90
CA HIS A 205 -0.64 -0.47 -9.27
C HIS A 205 0.02 0.62 -10.14
N PRO A 206 0.86 0.28 -11.15
CA PRO A 206 1.46 1.26 -12.06
C PRO A 206 0.44 2.20 -12.73
N LEU A 207 -0.78 1.71 -12.94
CA LEU A 207 -1.89 2.49 -13.55
C LEU A 207 -2.54 3.53 -12.61
N VAL A 208 -2.21 3.52 -11.31
CA VAL A 208 -2.83 4.40 -10.29
C VAL A 208 -1.88 5.51 -9.85
N SER A 209 -0.56 5.40 -10.09
CA SER A 209 0.41 6.44 -9.73
C SER A 209 1.24 6.86 -10.94
N SER A 210 0.75 7.85 -11.69
CA SER A 210 1.32 8.29 -12.98
C SER A 210 2.66 9.02 -12.88
N HIS A 211 3.02 9.58 -11.73
CA HIS A 211 4.16 10.50 -11.60
C HIS A 211 5.41 9.86 -10.97
N VAL A 212 5.33 8.67 -10.39
CA VAL A 212 6.48 7.97 -9.77
C VAL A 212 7.11 7.01 -10.77
N ASP A 213 8.38 7.23 -11.11
CA ASP A 213 9.07 6.45 -12.15
C ASP A 213 9.61 5.12 -11.60
N LYS A 214 10.12 5.11 -10.35
CA LYS A 214 10.74 3.93 -9.73
C LYS A 214 10.32 3.73 -8.28
N VAL A 215 10.11 2.49 -7.89
CA VAL A 215 9.73 2.10 -6.52
C VAL A 215 10.82 1.23 -5.90
N LEU A 216 11.33 1.65 -4.75
CA LEU A 216 12.37 0.97 -3.97
C LEU A 216 11.76 0.47 -2.66
N GLY A 217 11.96 -0.80 -2.31
CA GLY A 217 11.63 -1.30 -0.97
C GLY A 217 12.59 -0.73 0.08
N ILE A 218 12.14 -0.59 1.32
CA ILE A 218 13.05 -0.13 2.40
C ILE A 218 14.17 -1.16 2.61
N ASN A 219 13.86 -2.44 2.58
CA ASN A 219 14.81 -3.55 2.62
C ASN A 219 15.89 -3.46 1.52
N ASP A 220 15.55 -2.96 0.33
CA ASP A 220 16.50 -2.85 -0.79
C ASP A 220 17.58 -1.78 -0.56
N VAL A 221 17.24 -0.73 0.19
CA VAL A 221 18.15 0.40 0.47
C VAL A 221 18.75 0.35 1.87
N TYR A 222 18.23 -0.50 2.75
CA TYR A 222 18.51 -0.46 4.18
C TYR A 222 19.99 -0.64 4.51
N ALA A 223 20.64 -1.69 3.98
CA ALA A 223 22.03 -1.99 4.29
C ALA A 223 22.99 -0.87 3.86
N GLN A 224 22.82 -0.36 2.63
CA GLN A 224 23.63 0.72 2.11
C GLN A 224 23.39 2.03 2.88
N LEU A 225 22.13 2.32 3.23
CA LEU A 225 21.77 3.53 3.97
C LEU A 225 22.26 3.48 5.42
N ALA A 226 22.16 2.33 6.08
CA ALA A 226 22.72 2.11 7.42
C ALA A 226 24.22 2.38 7.45
N GLN A 227 24.96 1.89 6.45
CA GLN A 227 26.39 2.15 6.31
C GLN A 227 26.70 3.65 6.15
N LYS A 228 25.92 4.38 5.35
CA LYS A 228 26.08 5.84 5.19
C LYS A 228 25.78 6.60 6.47
N ILE A 229 24.73 6.21 7.19
CA ILE A 229 24.39 6.81 8.49
C ILE A 229 25.51 6.59 9.50
N GLU A 230 26.08 5.38 9.56
CA GLU A 230 27.23 5.10 10.43
C GLU A 230 28.46 5.94 10.06
N GLN A 231 28.72 6.14 8.76
CA GLN A 231 29.79 7.01 8.27
C GLN A 231 29.58 8.48 8.70
N ILE A 232 28.34 8.97 8.68
CA ILE A 232 27.98 10.30 9.15
C ILE A 232 28.31 10.46 10.65
N TYR A 233 27.94 9.48 11.48
CA TYR A 233 28.22 9.52 12.91
C TYR A 233 29.71 9.45 13.24
N LYS A 234 30.50 8.68 12.48
CA LYS A 234 31.96 8.57 12.68
C LYS A 234 32.75 9.78 12.22
N ALA A 235 32.16 10.65 11.39
CA ALA A 235 32.89 11.77 10.82
C ALA A 235 33.19 12.89 11.84
N ASP A 236 32.62 12.84 13.06
CA ASP A 236 32.75 13.85 14.14
C ASP A 236 32.53 15.31 13.70
N GLN A 237 31.97 15.51 12.51
CA GLN A 237 31.63 16.80 11.94
C GLN A 237 30.14 17.06 12.17
N ILE A 238 29.84 18.16 12.85
CA ILE A 238 28.48 18.72 12.82
C ILE A 238 28.22 19.12 11.37
N PRO A 239 27.22 18.57 10.67
CA PRO A 239 26.91 19.00 9.32
C PRO A 239 26.49 20.48 9.37
N VAL A 240 27.38 21.39 8.95
CA VAL A 240 27.16 22.85 9.03
C VAL A 240 26.22 23.34 7.91
N SER A 241 25.95 22.52 6.89
CA SER A 241 25.06 22.87 5.79
C SER A 241 23.62 22.42 6.05
N TRP A 242 22.95 23.04 7.01
CA TRP A 242 21.47 23.10 6.98
C TRP A 242 21.09 24.28 6.10
N ASN A 243 21.32 24.18 4.77
CA ASN A 243 20.76 25.17 3.87
C ASN A 243 19.24 25.16 4.05
N THR A 244 18.57 26.29 3.84
CA THR A 244 17.14 26.47 4.12
C THR A 244 16.19 25.55 3.32
N SER A 245 16.70 24.81 2.34
CA SER A 245 16.03 23.70 1.63
C SER A 245 16.20 22.32 2.28
N ASP A 246 17.16 22.16 3.19
CA ASP A 246 17.60 20.91 3.83
C ASP A 246 17.00 20.73 5.24
N SER A 247 15.98 21.52 5.57
CA SER A 247 15.31 21.45 6.86
C SER A 247 14.42 20.21 6.90
N PHE A 248 14.84 19.18 7.64
CA PHE A 248 13.92 18.13 8.08
C PHE A 248 12.70 18.79 8.71
N SER A 249 11.55 18.56 8.12
CA SER A 249 10.34 19.24 8.51
C SER A 249 9.78 18.52 9.76
N VAL A 250 10.01 19.08 10.95
CA VAL A 250 9.55 18.51 12.22
C VAL A 250 8.03 18.75 12.38
N GLY A 251 7.22 18.09 11.56
CA GLY A 251 5.75 18.18 11.56
C GLY A 251 5.08 17.00 12.26
N ASN A 252 3.86 17.20 12.76
CA ASN A 252 3.05 16.14 13.41
C ASN A 252 2.87 14.89 12.50
N SER A 253 2.96 15.07 11.18
CA SER A 253 3.00 14.03 10.15
C SER A 253 4.06 12.95 10.36
N LEU A 254 5.11 13.20 11.15
CA LEU A 254 6.11 12.18 11.49
C LEU A 254 5.47 10.95 12.14
N ARG A 255 4.35 11.14 12.84
CA ARG A 255 3.63 10.11 13.59
C ARG A 255 2.95 9.09 12.67
N TRP A 256 2.62 9.46 11.43
CA TRP A 256 1.80 8.68 10.48
C TRP A 256 2.41 7.37 9.99
N ALA A 257 3.62 7.03 10.43
CA ALA A 257 4.19 5.71 10.21
C ALA A 257 3.40 4.60 10.95
N VAL A 258 2.75 4.94 12.06
CA VAL A 258 2.05 4.02 12.96
C VAL A 258 0.54 4.16 12.81
N SER A 259 -0.19 3.04 12.89
CA SER A 259 -1.65 3.05 12.91
C SER A 259 -2.21 3.91 14.05
N GLY A 260 -3.27 4.66 13.78
CA GLY A 260 -3.95 5.53 14.75
C GLY A 260 -3.37 6.94 14.83
N GLU A 261 -2.16 7.14 14.30
CA GLU A 261 -1.53 8.45 14.32
C GLU A 261 -2.06 9.38 13.23
N GLU A 262 -2.72 8.85 12.18
CA GLU A 262 -3.44 9.68 11.23
C GLU A 262 -4.65 10.32 11.89
N ILE A 263 -5.50 9.55 12.55
CA ILE A 263 -6.66 10.11 13.29
C ILE A 263 -6.23 10.99 14.47
N ALA A 264 -5.14 10.65 15.18
CA ALA A 264 -4.64 11.47 16.28
C ALA A 264 -4.07 12.83 15.83
N SER A 265 -3.74 12.97 14.54
CA SER A 265 -3.23 14.20 13.96
C SER A 265 -4.31 15.08 13.35
N ILE A 266 -5.55 14.58 13.24
CA ILE A 266 -6.68 15.25 12.60
C ILE A 266 -7.73 15.57 13.68
N ASP A 267 -8.33 16.76 13.61
CA ASP A 267 -9.32 17.22 14.57
C ASP A 267 -10.73 16.66 14.27
N ILE A 268 -10.91 15.35 14.47
CA ILE A 268 -12.17 14.62 14.24
C ILE A 268 -12.48 13.73 15.44
N ASP A 269 -13.54 14.06 16.16
CA ASP A 269 -13.97 13.36 17.38
C ASP A 269 -14.38 11.91 17.13
N ARG A 270 -15.16 11.68 16.06
CA ARG A 270 -15.74 10.36 15.77
C ARG A 270 -14.93 9.65 14.72
N SER A 271 -13.75 9.19 15.11
CA SER A 271 -12.82 8.50 14.22
C SER A 271 -12.38 7.14 14.76
N LEU A 272 -12.07 6.22 13.84
CA LEU A 272 -11.55 4.89 14.16
C LEU A 272 -10.27 4.62 13.38
N ALA A 273 -9.36 3.86 14.00
CA ALA A 273 -8.18 3.34 13.33
C ALA A 273 -8.16 1.82 13.42
N VAL A 274 -8.06 1.18 12.26
CA VAL A 274 -8.09 -0.28 12.13
C VAL A 274 -6.90 -0.71 11.27
N SER A 275 -6.07 -1.57 11.82
CA SER A 275 -4.88 -2.07 11.12
C SER A 275 -4.82 -3.59 11.09
N GLY A 276 -4.24 -4.11 10.02
CA GLY A 276 -4.21 -5.54 9.75
C GLY A 276 -5.38 -5.94 8.85
N LEU A 277 -5.06 -6.65 7.78
CA LEU A 277 -5.97 -6.92 6.69
C LEU A 277 -7.23 -7.71 7.08
N ARG A 278 -7.12 -8.63 8.05
CA ARG A 278 -8.28 -9.38 8.57
C ARG A 278 -9.28 -8.45 9.27
N GLU A 279 -8.78 -7.55 10.10
CA GLU A 279 -9.60 -6.56 10.80
C GLU A 279 -10.21 -5.58 9.81
N VAL A 280 -9.43 -5.08 8.84
CA VAL A 280 -9.93 -4.20 7.77
C VAL A 280 -11.11 -4.86 7.04
N ILE A 281 -10.97 -6.11 6.61
CA ILE A 281 -12.05 -6.85 5.95
C ILE A 281 -13.29 -6.94 6.84
N SER A 282 -13.12 -7.34 8.11
CA SER A 282 -14.25 -7.47 9.04
C SER A 282 -14.97 -6.15 9.28
N TYR A 283 -14.24 -5.03 9.33
CA TYR A 283 -14.86 -3.72 9.50
C TYR A 283 -15.52 -3.21 8.21
N LEU A 284 -14.97 -3.49 7.04
CA LEU A 284 -15.64 -3.19 5.77
C LEU A 284 -16.97 -3.96 5.65
N GLU A 285 -17.01 -5.24 6.02
CA GLU A 285 -18.26 -6.03 6.08
C GLU A 285 -19.29 -5.39 7.01
N LYS A 286 -18.86 -4.93 8.20
CA LYS A 286 -19.75 -4.23 9.15
C LYS A 286 -20.29 -2.92 8.59
N ILE A 287 -19.47 -2.15 7.85
CA ILE A 287 -19.90 -0.91 7.21
C ILE A 287 -20.92 -1.19 6.11
N GLU A 288 -20.73 -2.22 5.28
CA GLU A 288 -21.75 -2.64 4.29
C GLU A 288 -23.08 -3.05 4.95
N MET A 289 -23.04 -3.60 6.16
CA MET A 289 -24.23 -3.93 6.96
C MET A 289 -24.90 -2.69 7.59
N GLY A 290 -24.39 -1.48 7.34
CA GLY A 290 -24.91 -0.22 7.88
C GLY A 290 -24.46 0.10 9.31
N LEU A 291 -23.46 -0.61 9.85
CA LEU A 291 -22.87 -0.28 11.15
C LEU A 291 -21.88 0.89 11.01
N PHE A 292 -21.56 1.54 12.14
CA PHE A 292 -20.63 2.69 12.22
C PHE A 292 -21.10 3.94 11.47
N SER A 293 -22.41 4.10 11.27
CA SER A 293 -23.01 5.30 10.65
C SER A 293 -22.79 6.59 11.46
N ASP A 294 -22.44 6.45 12.74
CA ASP A 294 -22.11 7.54 13.66
C ASP A 294 -20.63 7.95 13.62
N VAL A 295 -19.78 7.17 12.94
CA VAL A 295 -18.37 7.45 12.72
C VAL A 295 -18.19 8.36 11.50
N GLU A 296 -17.33 9.37 11.61
CA GLU A 296 -17.07 10.32 10.54
C GLU A 296 -15.91 9.89 9.65
N TYR A 297 -14.86 9.30 10.25
CA TYR A 297 -13.62 9.00 9.54
C TYR A 297 -12.95 7.72 10.02
N ILE A 298 -12.51 6.88 9.08
CA ILE A 298 -11.83 5.62 9.39
C ILE A 298 -10.47 5.56 8.69
N GLU A 299 -9.41 5.43 9.50
CA GLU A 299 -8.08 5.07 9.05
C GLU A 299 -7.96 3.55 8.93
N PHE A 300 -7.97 3.04 7.70
CA PHE A 300 -7.66 1.63 7.43
C PHE A 300 -6.21 1.43 6.97
N ARG A 301 -5.53 0.44 7.57
CA ARG A 301 -4.19 -0.01 7.17
C ARG A 301 -4.18 -1.51 6.92
N SER A 302 -3.75 -1.95 5.73
CA SER A 302 -3.62 -3.39 5.46
C SER A 302 -2.54 -4.07 6.32
N CYS A 303 -1.46 -3.36 6.63
CA CYS A 303 -0.37 -3.87 7.46
C CYS A 303 -0.68 -3.69 8.96
N SER A 304 -0.36 -4.69 9.77
CA SER A 304 -0.50 -4.61 11.23
C SER A 304 0.36 -3.48 11.80
N GLU A 305 -0.15 -2.71 12.76
CA GLU A 305 0.52 -1.53 13.34
C GLU A 305 0.76 -0.38 12.34
N GLY A 306 0.16 -0.45 11.15
CA GLY A 306 0.33 0.56 10.10
C GLY A 306 1.53 0.27 9.20
N CYS A 307 2.05 1.31 8.55
CA CYS A 307 3.10 1.17 7.53
C CYS A 307 4.42 0.61 8.07
N ILE A 308 4.72 0.79 9.36
CA ILE A 308 5.88 0.17 10.03
C ILE A 308 5.85 -1.35 10.07
N GLY A 309 4.67 -1.95 9.89
CA GLY A 309 4.53 -3.39 9.74
C GLY A 309 4.52 -3.83 8.28
N GLY A 310 5.00 -3.01 7.33
CA GLY A 310 5.07 -3.31 5.90
C GLY A 310 5.90 -4.55 5.56
N ALA A 311 5.77 -5.07 4.35
CA ALA A 311 6.48 -6.30 3.95
C ALA A 311 7.95 -6.04 3.61
N PHE A 312 8.28 -4.78 3.29
CA PHE A 312 9.61 -4.36 2.88
C PHE A 312 10.35 -3.62 4.01
N THR A 313 9.81 -3.63 5.23
CA THR A 313 10.48 -3.04 6.39
C THR A 313 11.67 -3.90 6.79
N ALA A 314 12.73 -3.26 7.30
CA ALA A 314 14.01 -3.92 7.53
C ALA A 314 14.21 -4.40 8.97
N ILE A 315 13.47 -3.83 9.92
CA ILE A 315 13.53 -4.19 11.33
C ILE A 315 12.17 -4.65 11.83
N ASP A 316 12.14 -5.24 13.03
CA ASP A 316 10.89 -5.60 13.69
C ASP A 316 9.97 -4.38 13.86
N LYS A 317 8.67 -4.59 13.62
CA LYS A 317 7.67 -3.52 13.64
C LYS A 317 7.53 -2.85 15.02
N TYR A 318 7.69 -3.59 16.12
CA TYR A 318 7.59 -3.02 17.47
C TYR A 318 8.87 -2.27 17.86
N VAL A 319 10.02 -2.71 17.36
CA VAL A 319 11.27 -1.92 17.44
C VAL A 319 11.11 -0.61 16.66
N ALA A 320 10.57 -0.66 15.44
CA ALA A 320 10.30 0.53 14.64
C ALA A 320 9.28 1.48 15.30
N LYS A 321 8.22 0.92 15.91
CA LYS A 321 7.24 1.68 16.71
C LYS A 321 7.90 2.38 17.88
N SER A 322 8.77 1.70 18.62
CA SER A 322 9.52 2.29 19.74
C SER A 322 10.46 3.40 19.27
N ALA A 323 11.16 3.19 18.15
CA ALA A 323 12.05 4.19 17.56
C ALA A 323 11.31 5.49 17.21
N ILE A 324 10.21 5.39 16.46
CA ILE A 324 9.46 6.59 16.06
C ILE A 324 8.83 7.29 17.27
N GLN A 325 8.33 6.54 18.26
CA GLN A 325 7.80 7.12 19.50
C GLN A 325 8.85 7.93 20.28
N LYS A 326 10.11 7.50 20.29
CA LYS A 326 11.20 8.27 20.90
C LYS A 326 11.42 9.60 20.16
N VAL A 327 11.44 9.58 18.83
CA VAL A 327 11.58 10.79 18.01
C VAL A 327 10.41 11.75 18.27
N ILE A 328 9.18 11.23 18.29
CA ILE A 328 7.96 11.99 18.57
C ILE A 328 8.03 12.66 19.95
N ARG A 329 8.42 11.92 20.99
CA ARG A 329 8.56 12.48 22.36
C ARG A 329 9.63 13.55 22.43
N LYS A 330 10.74 13.39 21.71
CA LYS A 330 11.85 14.34 21.72
C LYS A 330 11.50 15.66 21.05
N PHE A 331 10.76 15.62 19.94
CA PHE A 331 10.46 16.81 19.15
C PHE A 331 9.09 17.42 19.42
N ASN A 332 8.16 16.66 20.02
CA ASN A 332 6.76 17.03 20.22
C ASN A 332 6.16 17.77 19.00
N PRO A 333 6.18 17.12 17.81
CA PRO A 333 5.98 17.83 16.56
C PRO A 333 4.56 18.37 16.44
N LYS A 334 4.43 19.64 16.05
CA LYS A 334 3.17 20.34 15.81
C LYS A 334 2.93 20.54 14.32
N ARG A 335 1.73 21.00 13.96
CA ARG A 335 1.47 21.53 12.61
C ARG A 335 2.36 22.73 12.35
N ARG A 336 2.91 22.81 11.15
CA ARG A 336 3.83 23.87 10.71
C ARG A 336 3.29 24.68 9.54
N LEU A 337 2.47 24.07 8.69
CA LEU A 337 1.95 24.72 7.50
C LEU A 337 0.76 25.62 7.85
N PRO A 338 0.69 26.84 7.29
CA PRO A 338 -0.39 27.76 7.57
C PRO A 338 -1.71 27.23 6.97
N ARG A 339 -2.65 26.84 7.85
CA ARG A 339 -3.95 26.24 7.50
C ARG A 339 -4.71 27.07 6.45
N GLU A 340 -4.74 28.39 6.59
CA GLU A 340 -5.42 29.28 5.65
C GLU A 340 -4.91 29.16 4.21
N LYS A 341 -3.59 29.00 4.04
CA LYS A 341 -2.98 28.83 2.71
C LYS A 341 -3.42 27.51 2.09
N ILE A 342 -3.47 26.44 2.89
CA ILE A 342 -3.92 25.12 2.42
C ILE A 342 -5.40 25.18 2.04
N LEU A 343 -6.25 25.82 2.85
CA LEU A 343 -7.67 25.98 2.54
C LEU A 343 -7.92 26.72 1.23
N ARG A 344 -7.18 27.81 0.96
CA ARG A 344 -7.26 28.52 -0.34
C ARG A 344 -6.86 27.64 -1.52
N LEU A 345 -5.90 26.74 -1.34
CA LEU A 345 -5.49 25.78 -2.38
C LEU A 345 -6.51 24.66 -2.56
N TYR A 346 -7.11 24.20 -1.46
CA TYR A 346 -8.20 23.23 -1.46
C TYR A 346 -9.41 23.76 -2.22
N GLU A 347 -9.78 25.03 -2.00
CA GLU A 347 -10.88 25.71 -2.73
C GLU A 347 -10.63 25.84 -4.23
N LYS A 348 -9.37 25.90 -4.65
CA LYS A 348 -8.96 25.87 -6.06
C LYS A 348 -8.94 24.45 -6.64
N GLY A 349 -9.40 23.44 -5.91
CA GLY A 349 -9.43 22.05 -6.33
C GLY A 349 -8.05 21.39 -6.44
N ARG A 350 -6.99 21.99 -5.89
CA ARG A 350 -5.60 21.53 -6.07
C ARG A 350 -5.35 20.11 -5.58
N PHE A 351 -6.09 19.66 -4.57
CA PHE A 351 -5.92 18.36 -3.91
C PHE A 351 -6.99 17.33 -4.31
N THR A 352 -7.82 17.65 -5.30
CA THR A 352 -8.89 16.73 -5.75
C THR A 352 -8.26 15.51 -6.40
N SER A 353 -8.73 14.32 -6.04
CA SER A 353 -8.31 13.10 -6.73
C SER A 353 -8.80 13.14 -8.19
N GLU A 354 -7.88 12.97 -9.15
CA GLU A 354 -8.20 12.81 -10.57
C GLU A 354 -8.80 11.43 -10.88
N ILE A 355 -8.59 10.48 -9.95
CA ILE A 355 -9.04 9.11 -10.06
C ILE A 355 -10.43 9.01 -9.43
N ASN A 356 -11.44 8.98 -10.29
CA ASN A 356 -12.81 8.66 -9.92
C ASN A 356 -12.87 7.19 -9.45
N PRO A 357 -13.49 6.86 -8.31
CA PRO A 357 -13.72 5.48 -7.87
C PRO A 357 -14.29 4.56 -8.96
N SER A 358 -15.13 5.08 -9.87
CA SER A 358 -15.64 4.33 -11.04
C SER A 358 -14.55 3.98 -12.07
N LYS A 359 -13.52 4.82 -12.24
CA LYS A 359 -12.34 4.49 -13.06
C LYS A 359 -11.45 3.47 -12.38
N LEU A 360 -11.35 3.49 -11.04
CA LEU A 360 -10.66 2.45 -10.27
C LEU A 360 -11.35 1.10 -10.44
N ALA A 361 -12.68 1.05 -10.33
CA ALA A 361 -13.47 -0.14 -10.64
C ALA A 361 -13.15 -0.65 -12.06
N GLY A 362 -13.24 0.22 -13.08
CA GLY A 362 -12.94 -0.12 -14.48
C GLY A 362 -11.48 -0.52 -14.76
N LEU A 363 -10.51 -0.06 -13.98
CA LEU A 363 -9.09 -0.50 -14.10
C LEU A 363 -8.87 -1.91 -13.55
N PHE A 364 -9.72 -2.35 -12.64
CA PHE A 364 -9.70 -3.70 -12.06
C PHE A 364 -10.82 -4.59 -12.58
N GLU A 365 -11.69 -4.10 -13.46
CA GLU A 365 -12.59 -4.87 -14.32
C GLU A 365 -11.77 -5.72 -15.31
N THR A 366 -11.16 -6.80 -14.83
CA THR A 366 -11.41 -8.04 -15.55
C THR A 366 -12.83 -8.45 -15.20
N PRO A 367 -13.75 -8.62 -16.16
CA PRO A 367 -15.07 -9.10 -15.85
C PRO A 367 -14.89 -10.48 -15.22
N ASN A 368 -15.02 -10.55 -13.89
CA ASN A 368 -15.77 -11.67 -13.36
C ASN A 368 -17.17 -11.43 -13.91
N GLU A 369 -17.43 -11.93 -15.12
CA GLU A 369 -18.80 -12.07 -15.60
C GLU A 369 -19.59 -12.63 -14.44
N SER A 370 -20.65 -11.91 -14.07
CA SER A 370 -21.60 -12.35 -13.07
C SER A 370 -21.90 -13.81 -13.35
N LEU A 371 -21.61 -14.70 -12.40
CA LEU A 371 -21.85 -16.12 -12.61
C LEU A 371 -23.35 -16.29 -12.91
N SER A 372 -23.66 -17.02 -13.98
CA SER A 372 -25.04 -17.32 -14.30
C SER A 372 -25.66 -18.17 -13.18
N ILE A 373 -26.99 -18.20 -13.11
CA ILE A 373 -27.69 -19.03 -12.11
C ILE A 373 -27.28 -20.50 -12.26
N GLU A 374 -27.10 -20.98 -13.50
CA GLU A 374 -26.64 -22.33 -13.80
C GLU A 374 -25.21 -22.57 -13.29
N SER A 375 -24.32 -21.58 -13.45
CA SER A 375 -22.94 -21.65 -12.93
C SER A 375 -22.91 -21.72 -11.40
N LEU A 376 -23.79 -20.99 -10.71
CA LEU A 376 -23.92 -21.04 -9.26
C LEU A 376 -24.44 -22.40 -8.79
N GLN A 377 -25.45 -22.95 -9.47
CA GLN A 377 -25.95 -24.29 -9.19
C GLN A 377 -24.87 -25.37 -9.39
N GLU A 378 -24.06 -25.27 -10.44
CA GLU A 378 -22.95 -26.20 -10.66
C GLU A 378 -21.90 -26.12 -9.55
N ILE A 379 -21.59 -24.90 -9.06
CA ILE A 379 -20.69 -24.71 -7.91
C ILE A 379 -21.23 -25.41 -6.67
N ASP A 380 -22.52 -25.25 -6.37
CA ASP A 380 -23.16 -25.87 -5.20
C ASP A 380 -23.12 -27.41 -5.30
N MET A 381 -23.42 -27.97 -6.47
CA MET A 381 -23.31 -29.41 -6.71
C MET A 381 -21.88 -29.93 -6.51
N LEU A 382 -20.87 -29.19 -6.97
CA LEU A 382 -19.46 -29.54 -6.76
C LEU A 382 -19.09 -29.49 -5.28
N LEU A 383 -19.55 -28.47 -4.55
CA LEU A 383 -19.31 -28.34 -3.11
C LEU A 383 -19.88 -29.51 -2.31
N GLU A 384 -21.11 -29.94 -2.62
CA GLU A 384 -21.73 -31.13 -2.01
C GLU A 384 -20.91 -32.38 -2.28
N ARG A 385 -20.45 -32.58 -3.53
CA ARG A 385 -19.61 -33.73 -3.91
C ARG A 385 -18.26 -33.74 -3.19
N ILE A 386 -17.66 -32.58 -2.95
CA ILE A 386 -16.38 -32.44 -2.23
C ILE A 386 -16.57 -32.60 -0.71
N ASN A 387 -17.78 -32.34 -0.20
CA ASN A 387 -18.11 -32.26 1.22
C ASN A 387 -17.32 -31.15 1.96
N GLY A 388 -17.08 -30.02 1.28
CA GLY A 388 -16.62 -28.75 1.87
C GLY A 388 -15.44 -28.81 2.85
N LYS A 389 -14.39 -29.59 2.55
CA LYS A 389 -13.27 -29.83 3.50
C LYS A 389 -12.23 -28.71 3.59
N ASP A 390 -12.18 -27.80 2.61
CA ASP A 390 -11.26 -26.66 2.51
C ASP A 390 -9.77 -27.00 2.78
N CYS A 391 -9.34 -28.21 2.40
CA CYS A 391 -7.98 -28.68 2.71
C CYS A 391 -6.89 -27.94 1.90
N GLY A 392 -7.23 -27.48 0.69
CA GLY A 392 -6.36 -26.79 -0.27
C GLY A 392 -5.46 -27.70 -1.13
N ALA A 393 -5.63 -29.03 -1.06
CA ALA A 393 -4.75 -30.00 -1.73
C ALA A 393 -4.69 -29.84 -3.27
N CYS A 394 -5.76 -29.33 -3.89
CA CYS A 394 -5.81 -29.03 -5.33
C CYS A 394 -5.13 -27.70 -5.71
N GLY A 395 -4.52 -27.00 -4.75
CA GLY A 395 -3.85 -25.72 -4.99
C GLY A 395 -4.77 -24.50 -4.99
N ALA A 396 -6.07 -24.68 -4.75
CA ALA A 396 -7.02 -23.60 -4.51
C ALA A 396 -7.09 -23.25 -3.00
N PRO A 397 -7.47 -22.01 -2.64
CA PRO A 397 -7.53 -21.59 -1.24
C PRO A 397 -8.62 -22.30 -0.44
N ASP A 398 -9.75 -22.62 -1.06
CA ASP A 398 -10.86 -23.35 -0.46
C ASP A 398 -11.67 -24.10 -1.54
N CYS A 399 -12.62 -24.93 -1.11
CA CYS A 399 -13.44 -25.76 -1.99
C CYS A 399 -14.35 -24.93 -2.89
N ARG A 400 -14.85 -23.79 -2.42
CA ARG A 400 -15.73 -22.91 -3.21
C ARG A 400 -14.96 -22.27 -4.36
N THR A 401 -13.77 -21.77 -4.07
CA THR A 401 -12.86 -21.19 -5.08
C THR A 401 -12.43 -22.24 -6.09
N PHE A 402 -12.18 -23.47 -5.65
CA PHE A 402 -11.91 -24.58 -6.56
C PHE A 402 -13.10 -24.86 -7.49
N ALA A 403 -14.32 -24.92 -6.95
CA ALA A 403 -15.52 -25.15 -7.75
C ALA A 403 -15.75 -24.03 -8.78
N GLU A 404 -15.55 -22.77 -8.38
CA GLU A 404 -15.56 -21.62 -9.31
C GLU A 404 -14.49 -21.75 -10.40
N ASP A 405 -13.26 -22.17 -10.06
CA ASP A 405 -12.21 -22.39 -11.04
C ASP A 405 -12.60 -23.49 -12.05
N VAL A 406 -13.29 -24.54 -11.62
CA VAL A 406 -13.78 -25.62 -12.49
C VAL A 406 -14.84 -25.09 -13.46
N VAL A 407 -15.87 -24.41 -12.95
CA VAL A 407 -16.96 -23.85 -13.78
C VAL A 407 -16.41 -22.85 -14.80
N ARG A 408 -15.39 -22.10 -14.42
CA ARG A 408 -14.70 -21.14 -15.30
C ARG A 408 -13.67 -21.78 -16.24
N GLY A 409 -13.52 -23.11 -16.24
CA GLY A 409 -12.56 -23.83 -17.08
C GLY A 409 -11.09 -23.62 -16.71
N ARG A 410 -10.80 -23.06 -15.53
CA ARG A 410 -9.44 -22.80 -15.00
C ARG A 410 -8.85 -24.02 -14.26
N ALA A 411 -9.69 -25.01 -13.91
CA ALA A 411 -9.29 -26.24 -13.25
C ALA A 411 -10.14 -27.42 -13.73
N SER A 412 -9.68 -28.65 -13.51
CA SER A 412 -10.45 -29.85 -13.76
C SER A 412 -11.04 -30.40 -12.45
N GLN A 413 -12.25 -30.97 -12.49
CA GLN A 413 -12.81 -31.70 -11.34
C GLN A 413 -11.86 -32.80 -10.82
N LYS A 414 -11.03 -33.37 -11.71
CA LYS A 414 -10.04 -34.41 -11.38
C LYS A 414 -8.89 -33.91 -10.51
N ASP A 415 -8.66 -32.59 -10.47
CA ASP A 415 -7.62 -31.98 -9.63
C ASP A 415 -7.98 -32.07 -8.14
N CYS A 416 -9.26 -32.26 -7.81
CA CYS A 416 -9.67 -32.56 -6.44
C CYS A 416 -9.51 -34.05 -6.15
N PHE A 417 -8.59 -34.37 -5.24
CA PHE A 417 -8.36 -35.74 -4.77
C PHE A 417 -9.65 -36.43 -4.27
N LEU A 418 -10.52 -35.70 -3.57
CA LEU A 418 -11.76 -36.24 -3.01
C LEU A 418 -12.80 -36.61 -4.08
N ILE A 419 -12.84 -35.85 -5.18
CA ILE A 419 -13.70 -36.17 -6.32
C ILE A 419 -13.08 -37.31 -7.13
N GLY A 420 -11.77 -37.23 -7.43
CA GLY A 420 -11.06 -38.23 -8.22
C GLY A 420 -11.03 -39.62 -7.58
N ALA A 421 -11.01 -39.71 -6.25
CA ALA A 421 -11.06 -40.98 -5.53
C ALA A 421 -12.43 -41.67 -5.60
N ARG A 422 -13.53 -40.91 -5.66
CA ARG A 422 -14.91 -41.45 -5.76
C ARG A 422 -15.31 -41.92 -7.16
N GLY A 423 -14.53 -41.56 -8.19
CA GLY A 423 -14.74 -42.02 -9.57
C GLY A 423 -14.05 -43.33 -9.93
N LYS A 424 -13.39 -44.00 -8.96
CA LYS A 424 -12.67 -45.27 -9.13
C LYS A 424 -13.27 -46.44 -8.33
N SER A 425 -14.43 -46.24 -7.70
CA SER A 425 -15.18 -47.27 -6.97
C SER A 425 -16.30 -47.85 -7.81
#